data_AF-W6MCJ8-F1
#
_entry.id   AF-W6MCJ8-F1
#
_cell.length_a   1.000
_cell.length_b   1.000
_cell.length_c   1.000
_cell.angle_alpha   90.00
_cell.angle_beta   90.00
_cell.angle_gamma   90.00
#
_symmetry.space_group_name_H-M   'P 1'
#
loop_
_entity.id
_entity.type
_entity.pdbx_description
1 polymer ?
#
loop_
_entity_poly.entity_id
_entity_poly.type
_entity_poly.pdbx_seq_one_letter_code
_entity_poly.pdbx_strand_id
1 'polypeptide(L)'
;MAMALITHTAQSSPFLVCDPYPATGSQPDAFLVTVGTAAPVTVPATKETDGGVILKWDLAGIGEGAKTVKVRAKSAWGESADSLPFAFIPGVPAPPGGIRIGSAAK
;
A
#
# COMPACT_ATOMS: atom_id res chain seq x y z
N MET A 1 -0.56 -25.65 -30.45
CA MET A 1 -0.44 -24.35 -29.77
C MET A 1 0.38 -24.56 -28.50
N ALA A 2 1.59 -24.02 -28.44
CA ALA A 2 2.43 -24.08 -27.24
C ALA A 2 1.97 -22.97 -26.28
N MET A 3 1.62 -23.33 -25.05
CA MET A 3 1.21 -22.40 -24.00
C MET A 3 2.47 -22.01 -23.22
N ALA A 4 2.97 -20.79 -23.45
CA ALA A 4 4.13 -20.27 -22.74
C ALA A 4 3.75 -19.95 -21.29
N LEU A 5 4.39 -20.61 -20.33
CA LEU A 5 4.27 -20.31 -18.91
C LEU A 5 4.99 -18.98 -18.63
N ILE A 6 4.24 -17.90 -18.41
CA ILE A 6 4.80 -16.64 -17.94
C ILE A 6 5.04 -16.81 -16.44
N THR A 7 6.30 -17.01 -16.04
CA THR A 7 6.71 -16.98 -14.63
C THR A 7 6.50 -15.57 -14.10
N HIS A 8 5.37 -15.35 -13.44
CA HIS A 8 5.13 -14.12 -12.69
C HIS A 8 5.98 -14.20 -11.42
N THR A 9 7.04 -13.41 -11.34
CA THR A 9 7.68 -13.15 -10.05
C THR A 9 6.65 -12.41 -9.21
N ALA A 10 6.04 -13.08 -8.24
CA ALA A 10 5.18 -12.44 -7.24
C ALA A 10 6.05 -11.49 -6.41
N GLN A 11 6.24 -10.26 -6.90
CA GLN A 11 6.74 -9.18 -6.07
C GLN A 11 5.62 -8.90 -5.07
N SER A 12 5.78 -9.43 -3.85
CA SER A 12 5.00 -8.98 -2.71
C SER A 12 5.42 -7.54 -2.42
N SER A 13 4.79 -6.61 -3.13
CA SER A 13 4.99 -5.19 -2.87
C SER A 13 4.29 -4.83 -1.56
N PRO A 14 4.91 -3.99 -0.70
CA PRO A 14 4.22 -3.48 0.46
C PRO A 14 3.06 -2.58 0.02
N PHE A 15 1.96 -2.63 0.79
CA PHE A 15 0.80 -1.78 0.57
C PHE A 15 0.68 -0.75 1.69
N LEU A 16 0.35 0.49 1.32
CA LEU A 16 -0.18 1.46 2.27
C LEU A 16 -1.69 1.22 2.40
N VAL A 17 -2.14 0.99 3.63
CA VAL A 17 -3.54 0.72 3.95
C VAL A 17 -4.04 1.66 5.04
N CYS A 18 -5.35 1.91 5.06
CA CYS A 18 -6.02 2.63 6.15
C CYS A 18 -7.06 1.74 6.85
N ASP A 19 -7.61 2.23 7.96
CA ASP A 19 -8.77 1.59 8.59
C ASP A 19 -9.99 1.55 7.64
N PRO A 20 -10.82 0.50 7.69
CA PRO A 20 -12.02 0.40 6.85
C PRO A 20 -13.05 1.49 7.10
N TYR A 21 -13.57 2.06 6.01
CA TYR A 21 -14.81 2.82 6.01
C TYR A 21 -15.99 1.85 5.96
N PRO A 22 -16.84 1.81 7.01
CA PRO A 22 -17.92 0.83 7.09
C PRO A 22 -18.95 1.02 5.98
N ALA A 23 -19.53 -0.08 5.51
CA ALA A 23 -20.57 -0.09 4.46
C ALA A 23 -21.83 0.72 4.84
N THR A 24 -22.06 0.92 6.13
CA THR A 24 -23.22 1.65 6.67
C THR A 24 -22.98 3.15 6.78
N GLY A 25 -21.77 3.64 6.49
CA GLY A 25 -21.38 5.05 6.59
C GLY A 25 -21.10 5.70 5.23
N SER A 26 -20.71 6.97 5.25
CA SER A 26 -20.21 7.66 4.06
C SER A 26 -18.87 7.06 3.63
N GLN A 27 -18.81 6.61 2.38
CA GLN A 27 -17.62 5.99 1.79
C GLN A 27 -16.96 6.92 0.78
N PRO A 28 -15.62 7.00 0.76
CA PRO A 28 -14.90 7.67 -0.31
C PRO A 28 -14.92 6.85 -1.60
N ASP A 29 -14.90 7.57 -2.72
CA ASP A 29 -14.70 6.99 -4.06
C ASP A 29 -13.20 6.81 -4.36
N ALA A 30 -12.36 7.67 -3.77
CA ALA A 30 -10.91 7.67 -3.95
C ALA A 30 -10.17 8.26 -2.74
N PHE A 31 -8.87 8.10 -2.76
CA PHE A 31 -7.93 8.66 -1.80
C PHE A 31 -6.85 9.46 -2.53
N LEU A 32 -6.54 10.64 -2.02
CA LEU A 32 -5.45 11.47 -2.50
C LEU A 32 -4.25 11.27 -1.58
N VAL A 33 -3.23 10.58 -2.09
CA VAL A 33 -2.02 10.24 -1.34
C VAL A 33 -0.90 11.21 -1.70
N THR A 34 -0.39 11.92 -0.71
CA THR A 34 0.72 12.88 -0.88
C THR A 34 1.97 12.30 -0.24
N VAL A 35 3.07 12.21 -1.00
CA VAL A 35 4.38 11.76 -0.50
C VAL A 35 5.33 12.96 -0.46
N GLY A 36 5.73 13.38 0.74
CA GLY A 36 6.54 14.58 0.95
C GLY A 36 5.81 15.84 0.45
N THR A 37 6.42 16.54 -0.51
CA THR A 37 5.86 17.75 -1.14
C THR A 37 5.40 17.52 -2.58
N ALA A 38 5.35 16.26 -3.03
CA ALA A 38 4.92 15.94 -4.39
C ALA A 38 3.41 16.21 -4.59
N ALA A 39 3.00 16.31 -5.85
CA ALA A 39 1.58 16.37 -6.18
C ALA A 39 0.86 15.08 -5.70
N PRO A 40 -0.40 15.18 -5.22
CA PRO A 40 -1.12 14.01 -4.74
C PRO A 40 -1.38 12.99 -5.86
N VAL A 41 -1.20 11.71 -5.53
CA VAL A 41 -1.61 10.58 -6.37
C VAL A 41 -3.04 10.22 -6.02
N THR A 42 -3.91 10.10 -7.03
CA THR A 42 -5.28 9.61 -6.83
C THR A 42 -5.30 8.09 -6.88
N VAL A 43 -5.73 7.46 -5.79
CA VAL A 43 -5.87 6.01 -5.65
C VAL A 43 -7.35 5.68 -5.49
N PRO A 44 -7.95 4.85 -6.36
CA PRO A 44 -9.36 4.46 -6.21
C PRO A 44 -9.56 3.67 -4.91
N ALA A 45 -10.73 3.84 -4.28
CA ALA A 45 -11.06 3.07 -3.09
C ALA A 45 -11.17 1.57 -3.43
N THR A 46 -10.58 0.72 -2.59
CA THR A 46 -10.68 -0.73 -2.74
C THR A 46 -11.85 -1.23 -1.92
N LYS A 47 -12.74 -2.00 -2.55
CA LYS A 47 -13.92 -2.57 -1.90
C LYS A 47 -13.57 -3.84 -1.15
N GLU A 48 -13.97 -3.92 0.10
CA GLU A 48 -13.83 -5.08 0.96
C GLU A 48 -15.04 -6.03 0.85
N THR A 49 -14.89 -7.26 1.34
CA THR A 49 -15.92 -8.30 1.19
C THR A 49 -17.18 -7.99 2.01
N ASP A 50 -17.04 -7.23 3.10
CA ASP A 50 -18.14 -6.74 3.93
C ASP A 50 -18.88 -5.54 3.32
N GLY A 51 -18.46 -5.08 2.13
CA GLY A 51 -19.00 -3.90 1.46
C GLY A 51 -18.38 -2.58 1.92
N GLY A 52 -17.47 -2.61 2.90
CA GLY A 52 -16.62 -1.50 3.29
C GLY A 52 -15.67 -1.07 2.17
N VAL A 53 -14.99 0.07 2.36
CA VAL A 53 -13.89 0.47 1.47
C VAL A 53 -12.65 0.85 2.26
N ILE A 54 -11.49 0.60 1.67
CA ILE A 54 -10.18 0.98 2.22
C ILE A 54 -9.32 1.68 1.17
N LEU A 55 -8.37 2.47 1.64
CA LEU A 55 -7.16 2.72 0.87
C LEU A 55 -6.35 1.43 0.82
N LYS A 56 -5.95 1.02 -0.38
CA LYS A 56 -4.93 0.00 -0.59
C LYS A 56 -4.07 0.40 -1.77
N TRP A 57 -2.95 1.05 -1.48
CA TRP A 57 -2.04 1.55 -2.52
C TRP A 57 -0.77 0.73 -2.58
N ASP A 58 -0.46 0.22 -3.78
CA ASP A 58 0.79 -0.47 -4.08
C ASP A 58 1.96 0.51 -4.04
N LEU A 59 2.98 0.20 -3.23
CA LEU A 59 4.19 1.00 -3.09
C LEU A 59 5.33 0.55 -4.03
N ALA A 60 5.06 -0.35 -4.99
CA ALA A 60 5.99 -0.81 -6.02
C ALA A 60 6.35 0.38 -6.91
N GLY A 61 7.53 0.95 -6.69
CA GLY A 61 7.99 2.14 -7.41
C GLY A 61 8.16 3.38 -6.54
N ILE A 62 7.82 3.30 -5.24
CA ILE A 62 8.32 4.29 -4.29
C ILE A 62 9.83 4.09 -4.15
N GLY A 63 10.60 5.09 -4.57
CA GLY A 63 12.06 5.07 -4.46
C GLY A 63 12.55 4.96 -3.01
N GLU A 64 13.80 4.59 -2.83
CA GLU A 64 14.41 4.43 -1.50
C GLU A 64 14.45 5.73 -0.68
N GLY A 65 14.76 5.59 0.61
CA GLY A 65 14.96 6.69 1.55
C GLY A 65 13.69 7.15 2.24
N ALA A 66 13.84 7.93 3.31
CA ALA A 66 12.74 8.31 4.19
C ALA A 66 11.57 8.96 3.43
N LYS A 67 10.36 8.45 3.70
CA LYS A 67 9.09 8.95 3.15
C LYS A 67 8.19 9.42 4.28
N THR A 68 7.46 10.49 4.00
CA THR A 68 6.35 10.96 4.83
C THR A 68 5.11 11.04 3.96
N VAL A 69 4.03 10.43 4.39
CA VAL A 69 2.77 10.35 3.65
C VAL A 69 1.65 11.00 4.42
N LYS A 70 0.80 11.72 3.68
CA LYS A 70 -0.51 12.18 4.13
C LYS A 70 -1.57 11.72 3.14
N VAL A 71 -2.75 11.41 3.64
CA VAL A 71 -3.87 10.91 2.83
C VAL A 71 -5.10 11.76 3.08
N ARG A 72 -5.83 12.07 2.02
CA ARG A 72 -7.18 12.64 2.08
C ARG A 72 -8.17 11.69 1.42
N ALA A 73 -9.32 11.50 2.04
CA ALA A 73 -10.44 10.79 1.43
C ALA A 73 -11.19 11.75 0.49
N LYS A 74 -11.66 11.24 -0.65
CA LYS A 74 -12.38 12.02 -1.66
C LYS A 74 -13.67 11.31 -2.05
N SER A 75 -14.75 12.07 -2.12
CA SER A 75 -16.03 11.64 -2.67
C SER A 75 -16.63 12.71 -3.59
N ALA A 76 -17.78 12.42 -4.20
CA ALA A 76 -18.56 13.41 -4.95
C ALA A 76 -18.90 14.68 -4.16
N TRP A 77 -18.88 14.63 -2.82
CA TRP A 77 -19.25 15.74 -1.94
C TRP A 77 -18.06 16.56 -1.44
N GLY A 78 -16.84 16.17 -1.77
CA GLY A 78 -15.62 16.90 -1.40
C GLY A 78 -14.49 16.00 -0.91
N GLU A 79 -13.51 16.64 -0.25
CA GLU A 79 -12.31 16.00 0.26
C GLU A 79 -12.24 16.16 1.79
N SER A 80 -11.68 15.17 2.48
CA SER A 80 -11.40 15.26 3.92
C SER A 80 -10.20 16.16 4.21
N ALA A 81 -10.00 16.49 5.49
CA ALA A 81 -8.71 16.97 5.98
C ALA A 81 -7.61 15.90 5.79
N ASP A 82 -6.35 16.34 5.77
CA ASP A 82 -5.20 15.43 5.72
C ASP A 82 -5.16 14.52 6.96
N SER A 83 -4.76 13.27 6.74
CA SER A 83 -4.38 12.36 7.82
C SER A 83 -3.20 12.90 8.62
N LEU A 84 -2.98 12.30 9.80
CA LEU A 84 -1.70 12.46 10.48
C LEU A 84 -0.55 11.99 9.56
N PRO A 85 0.63 12.66 9.61
CA PRO A 85 1.77 12.25 8.81
C PRO A 85 2.22 10.84 9.22
N PHE A 86 2.30 9.94 8.25
CA PHE A 86 2.85 8.60 8.44
C PHE A 86 4.25 8.52 7.82
N ALA A 87 5.25 8.10 8.59
CA ALA A 87 6.63 8.02 8.13
C ALA A 87 7.10 6.57 8.01
N PHE A 88 7.80 6.25 6.93
CA PHE A 88 8.43 4.94 6.72
C PHE A 88 9.70 5.06 5.87
N ILE A 89 10.53 4.02 5.88
CA ILE A 89 11.76 3.95 5.08
C ILE A 89 11.69 2.69 4.22
N PRO A 90 11.36 2.80 2.91
CA PRO A 90 11.50 1.70 1.98
C PRO A 90 12.98 1.42 1.72
N GLY A 91 13.33 0.14 1.64
CA GLY A 91 14.70 -0.28 1.34
C GLY A 91 14.78 -1.76 1.02
N VAL A 92 15.85 -2.14 0.31
CA VAL A 92 16.17 -3.54 0.01
C VAL A 92 16.79 -4.19 1.27
N PRO A 93 16.35 -5.39 1.68
CA PRO A 93 16.96 -6.11 2.79
C PRO A 93 18.45 -6.39 2.52
N ALA A 94 19.27 -6.37 3.57
CA ALA A 94 20.66 -6.78 3.48
C ALA A 94 20.78 -8.28 3.11
N PRO A 95 21.85 -8.69 2.38
CA PRO A 95 22.07 -10.09 2.07
C PRO A 95 22.22 -10.93 3.37
N PRO A 96 21.70 -12.17 3.41
CA PRO A 96 21.82 -13.01 4.59
C PRO A 96 23.28 -13.39 4.84
N GLY A 97 23.72 -13.28 6.10
CA GLY A 97 25.04 -13.71 6.55
C GLY A 97 25.01 -15.09 7.23
N GLY A 98 26.11 -15.83 7.14
CA GLY A 98 26.34 -17.05 7.93
C GLY A 98 25.39 -18.21 7.61
N ILE A 99 25.07 -18.43 6.34
CA ILE A 99 24.22 -19.57 5.91
C ILE A 99 24.85 -20.90 6.38
N ARG A 100 24.07 -21.73 7.06
CA ARG A 100 24.48 -23.01 7.66
C ARG A 100 23.30 -23.99 7.69
N ILE A 101 23.58 -25.30 7.56
CA ILE A 101 22.60 -26.38 7.74
C ILE A 101 22.49 -26.69 9.24
N GLY A 102 21.27 -26.77 9.77
CA GLY A 102 21.01 -27.18 11.15
C GLY A 102 19.95 -28.26 11.22
N SER A 103 20.10 -29.21 12.16
CA SER A 103 19.03 -30.12 12.55
C SER A 103 18.16 -29.43 13.61
N ALA A 104 16.84 -29.46 13.44
CA ALA A 104 15.92 -29.09 14.52
C ALA A 104 16.00 -30.20 15.58
N ALA A 105 16.69 -29.94 16.70
CA ALA A 105 16.63 -30.83 17.85
C ALA A 105 15.18 -30.83 18.38
N LYS A 106 14.61 -32.03 18.46
CA LYS A 106 13.21 -32.31 18.79
C LYS A 106 12.91 -32.16 20.28
#